data_AF-A0A2D7F8Z5-F1
#
_entry.id   AF-A0A2D7F8Z5-F1
#
_cell.length_a   1.000
_cell.length_b   1.000
_cell.length_c   1.000
_cell.angle_alpha   90.00
_cell.angle_beta   90.00
_cell.angle_gamma   90.00
#
_symmetry.space_group_name_H-M   'P 1'
#
loop_
_entity.id
_entity.type
_entity.pdbx_description
1 polymer ?
#
loop_
_entity_poly.entity_id
_entity_poly.type
_entity_poly.pdbx_seq_one_letter_code
_entity_poly.pdbx_strand_id
1 'polypeptide(L)'
;MQLRVRGIHAQNAEANAGRAGQRCAINLAGTELRKEAIERGQWLTTASDTEPVSKFDAELTVLPSEPRSLSNWTPVHVHLGAAETTGRVATLGTRSIDVAETGLAQLVLDEPIGTVHGDRFIIRDQSARRTIGGGRVIDLFPPKRGRSKPERLAWLEAVREPDDKSALTSLLDLSPAGVDLDQFSINRNLTGAECEKLVAACAGKVVQHEGQRVAFAGARWLQLRKAVVERLKEWHKSNPDTTGLGDNRIMDGSGIRMSRDLAAAVAGELVKDGVLAREGFGVRLPTHTARLEGADAGLWNSVEKVFKDSGLRPITAREIEQIVGGGLKRMDAFMTRANRVGLVQRISKTRFVTPANLKELGNIAERLAANSDDQILMVAPFRDESGVGRNMTIEILEYFDKQKFTQREGEGRRIIQPADKVFASR
;
A
#
# COMPACT_ATOMS: atom_id res chain seq x y z
N MET A 1 -2.68 11.76 -26.81
CA MET A 1 -3.49 11.61 -28.04
C MET A 1 -3.20 10.25 -28.67
N GLN A 2 -4.22 9.45 -28.97
CA GLN A 2 -4.01 8.18 -29.69
C GLN A 2 -4.03 8.41 -31.20
N LEU A 3 -3.00 7.90 -31.89
CA LEU A 3 -2.78 8.11 -33.33
C LEU A 3 -2.59 6.77 -34.04
N ARG A 4 -3.10 6.67 -35.27
CA ARG A 4 -2.92 5.52 -36.16
C ARG A 4 -1.93 5.85 -37.27
N VAL A 5 -0.94 5.00 -37.46
CA VAL A 5 0.00 5.10 -38.58
C VAL A 5 -0.68 4.59 -39.86
N ARG A 6 -0.67 5.40 -40.93
CA ARG A 6 -1.21 5.06 -42.26
C ARG A 6 -0.13 4.65 -43.26
N GLY A 7 1.09 5.13 -43.08
CA GLY A 7 2.22 4.85 -43.97
C GLY A 7 3.50 5.42 -43.39
N ILE A 8 4.64 4.84 -43.79
CA ILE A 8 5.97 5.25 -43.35
C ILE A 8 6.87 5.39 -44.57
N HIS A 9 7.67 6.45 -44.61
CA HIS A 9 8.80 6.56 -45.53
C HIS A 9 10.09 6.64 -44.70
N ALA A 10 10.97 5.65 -44.85
CA ALA A 10 12.29 5.64 -44.20
C ALA A 10 13.34 6.15 -45.20
N GLN A 11 14.09 7.18 -44.83
CA GLN A 11 15.13 7.78 -45.70
C GLN A 11 14.63 8.14 -47.12
N ASN A 12 13.42 8.71 -47.19
CA ASN A 12 12.72 9.11 -48.42
C ASN A 12 12.23 7.95 -49.32
N ALA A 13 12.29 6.69 -48.87
CA ALA A 13 11.69 5.56 -49.56
C ALA A 13 10.48 5.01 -48.79
N GLU A 14 9.43 4.62 -49.50
CA GLU A 14 8.26 3.96 -48.89
C GLU A 14 8.69 2.67 -48.18
N ALA A 15 8.19 2.46 -46.96
CA ALA A 15 8.58 1.33 -46.11
C ALA A 15 7.43 0.87 -45.22
N ASN A 16 7.43 -0.42 -44.90
CA ASN A 16 6.46 -1.00 -43.95
C ASN A 16 6.86 -0.78 -42.49
N ALA A 17 8.13 -0.44 -42.22
CA ALA A 17 8.64 -0.20 -40.87
C ALA A 17 9.81 0.80 -40.90
N GLY A 18 9.95 1.58 -39.84
CA GLY A 18 11.13 2.40 -39.56
C GLY A 18 11.99 1.78 -38.46
N ARG A 19 13.31 1.99 -38.50
CA ARG A 19 14.25 1.51 -37.47
C ARG A 19 14.98 2.67 -36.80
N ALA A 20 15.40 2.45 -35.55
CA ALA A 20 16.25 3.39 -34.83
C ALA A 20 17.49 3.76 -35.67
N GLY A 21 17.85 5.04 -35.66
CA GLY A 21 18.92 5.60 -36.51
C GLY A 21 18.47 6.09 -37.89
N GLN A 22 17.22 5.85 -38.29
CA GLN A 22 16.68 6.35 -39.57
C GLN A 22 15.80 7.59 -39.39
N ARG A 23 15.87 8.52 -40.34
CA ARG A 23 14.86 9.58 -40.50
C ARG A 23 13.61 8.98 -41.12
N CYS A 24 12.52 8.95 -40.37
CA CYS A 24 11.23 8.43 -40.82
C CYS A 24 10.22 9.57 -40.98
N ALA A 25 9.56 9.65 -42.13
CA ALA A 25 8.33 10.42 -42.28
C ALA A 25 7.15 9.47 -42.00
N ILE A 26 6.33 9.79 -41.00
CA ILE A 26 5.24 8.93 -40.54
C ILE A 26 3.92 9.65 -40.83
N ASN A 27 3.07 9.03 -41.64
CA ASN A 27 1.74 9.53 -41.93
C ASN A 27 0.80 9.10 -40.79
N LEU A 28 0.31 10.07 -40.02
CA LEU A 28 -0.51 9.86 -38.83
C LEU A 28 -1.96 10.28 -39.06
N ALA A 29 -2.89 9.54 -38.47
CA ALA A 29 -4.30 9.87 -38.45
C ALA A 29 -4.88 9.69 -37.05
N GLY A 30 -5.65 10.68 -36.59
CA GLY A 30 -6.36 10.64 -35.31
C GLY A 30 -7.51 11.64 -35.34
N THR A 31 -8.56 11.37 -34.56
CA THR A 31 -9.77 12.22 -34.49
C THR A 31 -9.48 13.63 -33.96
N GLU A 32 -8.45 13.77 -33.13
CA GLU A 32 -8.03 15.04 -32.52
C GLU A 32 -6.75 15.62 -33.14
N LEU A 33 -6.18 14.96 -34.16
CA LEU A 33 -4.92 15.38 -34.76
C LEU A 33 -5.14 16.59 -35.67
N ARG A 34 -4.72 17.75 -35.18
CA ARG A 34 -4.64 19.00 -35.97
C ARG A 34 -3.19 19.37 -36.16
N LYS A 35 -2.83 19.87 -37.35
CA LYS A 35 -1.44 20.21 -37.68
C LYS A 35 -0.89 21.27 -36.73
N GLU A 36 -1.76 22.18 -36.30
CA GLU A 36 -1.45 23.31 -35.41
C GLU A 36 -1.14 22.86 -33.98
N ALA A 37 -1.54 21.65 -33.58
CA ALA A 37 -1.25 21.08 -32.27
C ALA A 37 0.10 20.33 -32.22
N ILE A 38 0.78 20.21 -33.36
CA ILE A 38 2.05 19.47 -33.48
C ILE A 38 3.21 20.46 -33.53
N GLU A 39 4.11 20.32 -32.56
CA GLU A 39 5.29 21.15 -32.45
C GLU A 39 6.58 20.33 -32.45
N ARG A 40 7.67 20.97 -32.85
CA ARG A 40 8.99 20.34 -32.82
C ARG A 40 9.37 20.04 -31.36
N GLY A 41 9.88 18.83 -31.12
CA GLY A 41 10.23 18.36 -29.78
C GLY A 41 9.15 17.48 -29.13
N GLN A 42 7.98 17.34 -29.74
CA GLN A 42 6.98 16.35 -29.32
C GLN A 42 7.41 14.93 -29.68
N TRP A 43 7.06 13.98 -28.82
CA TRP A 43 7.42 12.57 -28.95
C TRP A 43 6.25 11.75 -29.49
N LEU A 44 6.56 10.80 -30.37
CA LEU A 44 5.64 9.74 -30.77
C LEU A 44 6.09 8.45 -30.09
N THR A 45 5.31 7.96 -29.14
CA THR A 45 5.65 6.79 -28.31
C THR A 45 4.53 5.77 -28.29
N THR A 46 4.89 4.50 -28.09
CA THR A 46 3.96 3.40 -27.82
C THR A 46 3.70 3.22 -26.32
N ALA A 47 4.55 3.79 -25.46
CA ALA A 47 4.39 3.77 -24.02
C ALA A 47 3.40 4.87 -23.61
N SER A 48 2.21 4.47 -23.16
CA SER A 48 1.17 5.39 -22.70
C SER A 48 1.58 6.18 -21.45
N ASP A 49 2.60 5.70 -20.73
CA ASP A 49 2.88 6.11 -19.35
C ASP A 49 4.09 7.06 -19.25
N THR A 50 4.76 7.35 -20.36
CA THR A 50 5.87 8.32 -20.41
C THR A 50 5.32 9.73 -20.59
N GLU A 51 5.06 10.42 -19.49
CA GLU A 51 4.65 11.82 -19.52
C GLU A 51 5.87 12.77 -19.66
N PRO A 52 5.72 13.91 -20.36
CA PRO A 52 6.73 14.97 -20.36
C PRO A 52 7.03 15.45 -18.94
N VAL A 53 8.32 15.65 -18.64
CA VAL A 53 8.77 16.06 -17.31
C VAL A 53 9.15 17.54 -17.29
N SER A 54 8.79 18.22 -16.20
CA SER A 54 9.25 19.59 -15.91
C SER A 54 10.53 19.63 -15.08
N LYS A 55 10.98 18.48 -14.57
CA LYS A 55 12.18 18.36 -13.74
C LYS A 55 12.85 17.02 -13.97
N PHE A 56 14.18 17.02 -14.04
CA PHE A 56 14.96 15.79 -14.04
C PHE A 56 16.31 16.02 -13.37
N ASP A 57 16.84 14.98 -12.73
CA ASP A 57 18.21 14.95 -12.23
C ASP A 57 19.14 14.46 -13.35
N ALA A 58 20.34 15.03 -13.39
CA ALA A 58 21.28 14.88 -14.48
C ALA A 58 22.72 14.96 -13.98
N GLU A 59 23.62 14.41 -14.77
CA GLU A 59 25.01 14.82 -14.74
C GLU A 59 25.23 15.98 -15.69
N LEU A 60 26.04 16.94 -15.28
CA LEU A 60 26.31 18.14 -16.04
C LEU A 60 27.81 18.45 -16.02
N THR A 61 28.37 18.58 -17.21
CA THR A 61 29.75 19.04 -17.41
C THR A 61 29.75 20.50 -17.85
N VAL A 62 30.50 21.34 -17.13
CA VAL A 62 30.72 22.75 -17.51
C VAL A 62 31.89 22.81 -18.48
N LEU A 63 31.72 23.49 -19.61
CA LEU A 63 32.76 23.55 -20.64
C LEU A 63 33.98 24.36 -20.17
N PRO A 64 35.21 23.99 -20.59
CA PRO A 64 36.42 24.77 -20.30
C PRO A 64 36.39 26.21 -20.82
N SER A 65 35.54 26.49 -21.82
CA SER A 65 35.36 27.81 -22.40
C SER A 65 34.51 28.76 -21.56
N GLU A 66 33.81 28.25 -20.53
CA GLU A 66 32.98 29.09 -19.67
C GLU A 66 33.87 29.91 -18.71
N PRO A 67 33.63 31.22 -18.55
CA PRO A 67 34.51 32.08 -17.75
C PRO A 67 34.39 31.89 -16.25
N ARG A 68 33.32 31.22 -15.76
CA ARG A 68 33.02 31.07 -14.34
C ARG A 68 32.37 29.72 -14.06
N SER A 69 32.58 29.21 -12.85
CA SER A 69 31.86 28.06 -12.32
C SER A 69 30.35 28.27 -12.39
N LEU A 70 29.61 27.20 -12.67
CA LEU A 70 28.16 27.23 -12.71
C LEU A 70 27.61 27.26 -11.29
N SER A 71 26.97 28.36 -10.92
CA SER A 71 26.35 28.51 -9.60
C SER A 71 24.98 27.83 -9.53
N ASN A 72 24.58 27.46 -8.32
CA ASN A 72 23.24 26.95 -8.05
C ASN A 72 22.16 27.96 -8.49
N TRP A 73 21.07 27.44 -9.06
CA TRP A 73 19.89 28.18 -9.52
C TRP A 73 20.15 29.13 -10.70
N THR A 74 21.09 28.77 -11.58
CA THR A 74 21.43 29.56 -12.77
C THR A 74 20.36 29.38 -13.86
N PRO A 75 19.82 30.48 -14.45
CA PRO A 75 18.91 30.40 -15.60
C PRO A 75 19.63 30.00 -16.88
N VAL A 76 19.04 29.08 -17.64
CA VAL A 76 19.63 28.50 -18.86
C VAL A 76 18.58 28.27 -19.95
N HIS A 77 19.02 28.19 -21.19
CA HIS A 77 18.29 27.53 -22.28
C HIS A 77 18.73 26.07 -22.35
N VAL A 78 17.77 25.15 -22.44
CA VAL A 78 17.97 23.70 -22.48
C VAL A 78 17.56 23.18 -23.84
N HIS A 79 18.46 22.46 -24.49
CA HIS A 79 18.20 21.77 -25.76
C HIS A 79 18.31 20.26 -25.56
N LEU A 80 17.22 19.53 -25.82
CA LEU A 80 17.12 18.09 -25.64
C LEU A 80 16.09 17.53 -26.63
N GLY A 81 16.41 16.42 -27.32
CA GLY A 81 15.40 15.70 -28.10
C GLY A 81 14.67 16.54 -29.17
N ALA A 82 15.37 17.49 -29.78
CA ALA A 82 14.83 18.49 -30.71
C ALA A 82 13.88 19.55 -30.10
N ALA A 83 13.59 19.49 -28.80
CA ALA A 83 12.94 20.55 -28.04
C ALA A 83 13.93 21.62 -27.58
N GLU A 84 13.41 22.83 -27.36
CA GLU A 84 14.12 23.95 -26.75
C GLU A 84 13.20 24.57 -25.69
N THR A 85 13.67 24.69 -24.46
CA THR A 85 12.94 25.33 -23.36
C THR A 85 13.89 26.13 -22.49
N THR A 86 13.38 27.14 -21.80
CA THR A 86 14.09 27.77 -20.70
C THR A 86 13.94 26.97 -19.42
N GLY A 87 14.86 27.20 -18.47
CA GLY A 87 14.82 26.57 -17.17
C GLY A 87 15.91 27.07 -16.24
N ARG A 88 16.10 26.36 -15.13
CA ARG A 88 17.13 26.64 -14.13
C ARG A 88 17.88 25.39 -13.75
N VAL A 89 19.19 25.52 -13.54
CA VAL A 89 20.06 24.45 -13.06
C VAL A 89 20.25 24.60 -11.55
N ALA A 90 19.87 23.58 -10.78
CA ALA A 90 20.17 23.48 -9.35
C ALA A 90 21.27 22.45 -9.12
N THR A 91 22.36 22.81 -8.44
CA THR A 91 23.45 21.87 -8.16
C THR A 91 23.08 20.92 -7.02
N LEU A 92 23.53 19.67 -7.11
CA LEU A 92 23.27 18.62 -6.11
C LEU A 92 24.59 18.24 -5.41
N GLY A 93 24.58 18.18 -4.09
CA GLY A 93 25.77 17.88 -3.27
C GLY A 93 26.76 19.05 -3.11
N THR A 94 26.96 19.85 -4.16
CA THR A 94 27.87 21.02 -4.15
C THR A 94 27.13 22.34 -4.34
N ARG A 95 27.78 23.47 -4.02
CA ARG A 95 27.23 24.83 -4.23
C ARG A 95 27.40 25.35 -5.67
N SER A 96 28.39 24.82 -6.38
CA SER A 96 28.72 25.14 -7.76
C SER A 96 29.39 23.94 -8.43
N ILE A 97 29.42 23.95 -9.75
CA ILE A 97 30.20 23.02 -10.57
C ILE A 97 31.30 23.85 -11.24
N ASP A 98 32.56 23.49 -11.01
CA ASP A 98 33.68 24.27 -11.53
C ASP A 98 33.87 24.02 -13.03
N VAL A 99 34.59 24.95 -13.66
CA VAL A 99 34.88 24.91 -15.09
C VAL A 99 35.68 23.64 -15.41
N ALA A 100 35.31 22.96 -16.50
CA ALA A 100 35.86 21.66 -16.90
C ALA A 100 35.57 20.49 -15.94
N GLU A 101 34.71 20.68 -14.94
CA GLU A 101 34.27 19.61 -14.05
C GLU A 101 32.88 19.09 -14.39
N THR A 102 32.59 17.89 -13.88
CA THR A 102 31.27 17.26 -13.98
C THR A 102 30.67 17.14 -12.58
N GLY A 103 29.43 17.59 -12.44
CA GLY A 103 28.69 17.49 -11.19
C GLY A 103 27.27 16.97 -11.39
N LEU A 104 26.64 16.58 -10.29
CA LEU A 104 25.21 16.26 -10.28
C LEU A 104 24.40 17.56 -10.21
N ALA A 105 23.36 17.63 -11.02
CA ALA A 105 22.47 18.78 -11.10
C ALA A 105 21.03 18.32 -11.30
N GLN A 106 20.09 19.21 -10.99
CA GLN A 106 18.69 19.08 -11.28
C GLN A 106 18.30 20.21 -12.22
N LEU A 107 17.72 19.87 -13.36
CA LEU A 107 17.14 20.83 -14.27
C LEU A 107 15.67 21.02 -13.92
N VAL A 108 15.25 22.28 -13.78
CA VAL A 108 13.86 22.69 -13.59
C VAL A 108 13.45 23.50 -14.79
N LEU A 109 12.56 22.96 -15.61
CA LEU A 109 12.14 23.51 -16.89
C LEU A 109 10.88 24.35 -16.71
N ASP A 110 10.76 25.39 -17.54
CA ASP A 110 9.55 26.21 -17.57
C ASP A 110 8.42 25.48 -18.35
N GLU A 111 8.77 24.73 -19.39
CA GLU A 111 7.86 23.86 -20.14
C GLU A 111 8.26 22.38 -20.03
N PRO A 112 7.30 21.44 -19.86
CA PRO A 112 7.61 20.02 -19.80
C PRO A 112 8.11 19.47 -21.14
N ILE A 113 9.14 18.61 -21.09
CA ILE A 113 9.70 17.95 -22.29
C ILE A 113 9.75 16.43 -22.11
N GLY A 114 9.64 15.69 -23.22
CA GLY A 114 9.91 14.26 -23.24
C GLY A 114 11.41 14.00 -23.11
N THR A 115 11.81 13.11 -22.22
CA THR A 115 13.20 12.68 -22.01
C THR A 115 13.23 11.35 -21.27
N VAL A 116 14.33 10.60 -21.42
CA VAL A 116 14.59 9.34 -20.70
C VAL A 116 16.03 9.27 -20.20
N HIS A 117 16.33 8.32 -19.33
CA HIS A 117 17.68 8.08 -18.83
C HIS A 117 18.68 7.92 -19.99
N GLY A 118 19.83 8.57 -19.86
CA GLY A 118 20.93 8.51 -20.83
C GLY A 118 20.82 9.52 -21.97
N ASP A 119 19.68 10.20 -22.14
CA ASP A 119 19.53 11.26 -23.13
C ASP A 119 20.52 12.40 -22.87
N ARG A 120 21.18 12.83 -23.93
CA ARG A 120 22.13 13.95 -23.89
C ARG A 120 21.42 15.27 -24.12
N PHE A 121 21.84 16.28 -23.36
CA PHE A 121 21.32 17.63 -23.49
C PHE A 121 22.45 18.66 -23.51
N ILE A 122 22.11 19.85 -24.00
CA ILE A 122 23.01 21.01 -24.04
C ILE A 122 22.34 22.14 -23.26
N ILE A 123 23.15 22.86 -22.47
CA ILE A 123 22.71 24.10 -21.81
C ILE A 123 23.45 25.30 -22.39
N ARG A 124 22.69 26.36 -22.66
CA ARG A 124 23.19 27.66 -23.10
C ARG A 124 22.83 28.71 -22.06
N ASP A 125 23.53 29.83 -22.13
CA ASP A 125 23.24 30.97 -21.26
C ASP A 125 21.86 31.56 -21.52
N GLN A 126 21.42 32.44 -20.62
CA GLN A 126 20.11 33.11 -20.71
C GLN A 126 19.91 33.93 -22.00
N SER A 127 20.98 34.35 -22.67
CA SER A 127 20.87 35.04 -23.97
C SER A 127 20.88 34.08 -25.17
N ALA A 128 21.01 32.78 -24.93
CA ALA A 128 21.20 31.71 -25.92
C ALA A 128 22.38 31.95 -26.88
N ARG A 129 23.39 32.74 -26.48
CA ARG A 129 24.55 33.10 -27.31
C ARG A 129 25.75 32.20 -27.07
N ARG A 130 25.96 31.73 -25.84
CA ARG A 130 27.09 30.87 -25.48
C ARG A 130 26.61 29.53 -24.93
N THR A 131 27.35 28.47 -25.25
CA THR A 131 27.14 27.15 -24.65
C THR A 131 27.88 27.09 -23.32
N ILE A 132 27.16 26.86 -22.24
CA ILE A 132 27.73 26.72 -20.90
C ILE A 132 28.27 25.30 -20.70
N GLY A 133 27.52 24.30 -21.19
CA GLY A 133 27.74 22.92 -20.79
C GLY A 133 26.82 21.95 -21.51
N GLY A 134 26.95 20.69 -21.13
CA GLY A 134 26.09 19.60 -21.58
C GLY A 134 26.18 18.43 -20.62
N GLY A 135 25.26 17.50 -20.76
CA GLY A 135 25.10 16.46 -19.76
C GLY A 135 24.25 15.30 -20.22
N ARG A 136 23.95 14.40 -19.28
CA ARG A 136 23.02 13.28 -19.47
C ARG A 136 21.96 13.25 -18.40
N VAL A 137 20.76 12.89 -18.80
CA VAL A 137 19.64 12.65 -17.88
C VAL A 137 19.90 11.37 -17.08
N ILE A 138 19.71 11.45 -15.77
CA ILE A 138 19.88 10.33 -14.83
C ILE A 138 18.51 9.86 -14.31
N ASP A 139 17.70 10.77 -13.77
CA ASP A 139 16.43 10.38 -13.16
C ASP A 139 15.32 11.39 -13.48
N LEU A 140 14.21 10.87 -14.01
CA LEU A 140 13.00 11.62 -14.33
C LEU A 140 12.13 11.92 -13.10
N PHE A 141 12.37 11.26 -11.96
CA PHE A 141 11.49 11.33 -10.78
C PHE A 141 12.19 11.96 -9.56
N PRO A 142 12.65 13.22 -9.64
CA PRO A 142 13.31 13.86 -8.50
C PRO A 142 12.36 14.03 -7.32
N PRO A 143 12.81 13.74 -6.07
CA PRO A 143 11.96 13.88 -4.89
C PRO A 143 11.65 15.36 -4.61
N LYS A 144 10.45 15.64 -4.10
CA LYS A 144 10.01 16.99 -3.74
C LYS A 144 10.92 17.67 -2.70
N ARG A 145 11.58 16.90 -1.83
CA ARG A 145 12.46 17.37 -0.76
C ARG A 145 13.68 16.48 -0.64
N GLY A 146 14.78 17.03 -0.13
CA GLY A 146 15.98 16.25 0.18
C GLY A 146 16.82 15.84 -1.03
N ARG A 147 16.73 16.57 -2.15
CA ARG A 147 17.48 16.29 -3.39
C ARG A 147 19.00 16.20 -3.21
N SER A 148 19.57 16.89 -2.22
CA SER A 148 21.01 16.87 -1.91
C SER A 148 21.37 16.02 -0.69
N LYS A 149 20.44 15.21 -0.17
CA LYS A 149 20.74 14.32 0.96
C LYS A 149 21.66 13.17 0.52
N PRO A 150 22.54 12.66 1.41
CA PRO A 150 23.45 11.57 1.08
C PRO A 150 22.74 10.34 0.49
N GLU A 151 21.57 9.98 1.01
CA GLU A 151 20.81 8.82 0.51
C GLU A 151 20.34 9.03 -0.94
N ARG A 152 19.97 10.26 -1.30
CA ARG A 152 19.57 10.60 -2.66
C ARG A 152 20.78 10.66 -3.61
N LEU A 153 21.92 11.17 -3.16
CA LEU A 153 23.13 11.16 -3.98
C LEU A 153 23.61 9.73 -4.27
N ALA A 154 23.56 8.84 -3.28
CA ALA A 154 23.85 7.42 -3.47
C ALA A 154 22.85 6.75 -4.43
N TRP A 155 21.56 7.10 -4.35
CA TRP A 155 20.56 6.64 -5.31
C TRP A 155 20.90 7.09 -6.73
N LEU A 156 21.21 8.38 -6.95
CA LEU A 156 21.56 8.90 -8.27
C LEU A 156 22.81 8.23 -8.85
N GLU A 157 23.80 7.93 -8.02
CA GLU A 157 24.99 7.21 -8.46
C GLU A 157 24.66 5.77 -8.91
N ALA A 158 23.77 5.08 -8.19
CA ALA A 158 23.27 3.77 -8.62
C ALA A 158 22.43 3.85 -9.90
N VAL A 159 21.59 4.89 -10.07
CA VAL A 159 20.82 5.12 -11.31
C VAL A 159 21.72 5.49 -12.48
N ARG A 160 22.88 6.11 -12.26
CA ARG A 160 23.80 6.49 -13.35
C ARG A 160 24.41 5.29 -14.09
N GLU A 161 24.46 4.13 -13.44
CA GLU A 161 25.03 2.90 -14.01
C GLU A 161 24.39 2.56 -15.37
N PRO A 162 25.16 2.50 -16.49
CA PRO A 162 24.59 2.22 -17.80
C PRO A 162 23.87 0.88 -17.91
N ASP A 163 24.34 -0.16 -17.22
CA ASP A 163 23.70 -1.47 -17.23
C ASP A 163 22.44 -1.52 -16.34
N ASP A 164 21.28 -1.78 -16.92
CA ASP A 164 19.99 -1.76 -16.20
C ASP A 164 19.94 -2.79 -15.06
N LYS A 165 20.61 -3.93 -15.22
CA LYS A 165 20.66 -4.99 -14.21
C LYS A 165 21.46 -4.56 -12.99
N SER A 166 22.65 -4.01 -13.22
CA SER A 166 23.54 -3.51 -12.18
C SER A 166 22.93 -2.29 -11.47
N ALA A 167 22.27 -1.41 -12.21
CA ALA A 167 21.51 -0.29 -11.67
C ALA A 167 20.38 -0.75 -10.74
N LEU A 168 19.48 -1.62 -11.23
CA LEU A 168 18.36 -2.11 -10.42
C LEU A 168 18.85 -2.86 -9.16
N THR A 169 19.87 -3.70 -9.30
CA THR A 169 20.45 -4.43 -8.15
C THR A 169 20.96 -3.46 -7.09
N SER A 170 21.74 -2.46 -7.49
CA SER A 170 22.26 -1.43 -6.58
C SER A 170 21.16 -0.64 -5.89
N LEU A 171 20.09 -0.29 -6.63
CA LEU A 171 18.92 0.41 -6.07
C LEU A 171 18.16 -0.44 -5.04
N LEU A 172 17.97 -1.72 -5.33
CA LEU A 172 17.31 -2.65 -4.41
C LEU A 172 18.12 -2.84 -3.11
N ASP A 173 19.45 -2.82 -3.21
CA ASP A 173 20.33 -2.90 -2.04
C ASP A 173 20.32 -1.61 -1.21
N LEU A 174 20.27 -0.44 -1.88
CA LEU A 174 20.21 0.87 -1.24
C LEU A 174 18.85 1.21 -0.63
N SER A 175 17.76 0.59 -1.07
CA SER A 175 16.39 0.95 -0.66
C SER A 175 15.73 -0.10 0.25
N PRO A 176 15.71 0.11 1.58
CA PRO A 176 14.99 -0.77 2.50
C PRO A 176 13.47 -0.78 2.29
N ALA A 177 12.92 0.28 1.69
CA ALA A 177 11.50 0.41 1.37
C ALA A 177 11.14 -0.13 -0.03
N GLY A 178 12.12 -0.69 -0.74
CA GLY A 178 11.95 -1.20 -2.10
C GLY A 178 12.06 -0.12 -3.18
N VAL A 179 11.98 -0.55 -4.43
CA VAL A 179 12.11 0.28 -5.63
C VAL A 179 10.81 0.20 -6.41
N ASP A 180 10.26 1.36 -6.79
CA ASP A 180 9.13 1.45 -7.72
C ASP A 180 9.60 1.03 -9.12
N LEU A 181 9.15 -0.15 -9.56
CA LEU A 181 9.53 -0.75 -10.83
C LEU A 181 8.92 -0.01 -12.02
N ASP A 182 7.77 0.62 -11.84
CA ASP A 182 7.10 1.32 -12.93
C ASP A 182 7.83 2.63 -13.21
N GLN A 183 8.22 3.37 -12.15
CA GLN A 183 9.12 4.52 -12.30
C GLN A 183 10.48 4.11 -12.88
N PHE A 184 11.08 3.01 -12.41
CA PHE A 184 12.35 2.54 -12.95
C PHE A 184 12.24 2.20 -14.45
N SER A 185 11.18 1.49 -14.84
CA SER A 185 10.91 1.11 -16.24
C SER A 185 10.69 2.33 -17.13
N ILE A 186 9.93 3.32 -16.67
CA ILE A 186 9.70 4.57 -17.40
C ILE A 186 11.02 5.35 -17.54
N ASN A 187 11.78 5.48 -16.45
CA ASN A 187 13.07 6.18 -16.45
C ASN A 187 14.04 5.57 -17.48
N ARG A 188 14.12 4.24 -17.52
CA ARG A 188 15.00 3.48 -18.42
C ARG A 188 14.42 3.21 -19.81
N ASN A 189 13.20 3.66 -20.10
CA ASN A 189 12.49 3.39 -21.35
C ASN A 189 12.39 1.89 -21.69
N LEU A 190 12.17 1.06 -20.67
CA LEU A 190 12.07 -0.39 -20.83
C LEU A 190 10.67 -0.79 -21.28
N THR A 191 10.59 -1.77 -22.17
CA THR A 191 9.34 -2.47 -22.46
C THR A 191 8.91 -3.32 -21.27
N GLY A 192 7.62 -3.63 -21.17
CA GLY A 192 7.11 -4.53 -20.12
C GLY A 192 7.84 -5.87 -20.08
N ALA A 193 8.17 -6.45 -21.25
CA ALA A 193 8.89 -7.72 -21.33
C ALA A 193 10.35 -7.62 -20.86
N GLU A 194 11.03 -6.50 -21.10
CA GLU A 194 12.39 -6.25 -20.59
C GLU A 194 12.37 -6.04 -19.07
N CYS A 195 11.40 -5.25 -18.58
CA CYS A 195 11.20 -5.02 -17.16
C CYS A 195 10.96 -6.36 -16.42
N GLU A 196 10.07 -7.23 -16.90
CA GLU A 196 9.80 -8.52 -16.27
C GLU A 196 11.04 -9.43 -16.24
N LYS A 197 11.82 -9.48 -17.32
CA LYS A 197 13.08 -10.24 -17.35
C LYS A 197 14.09 -9.70 -16.32
N LEU A 198 14.17 -8.38 -16.18
CA LEU A 198 15.06 -7.72 -15.23
C LEU A 198 14.64 -8.00 -13.79
N VAL A 199 13.35 -7.88 -13.50
CA VAL A 199 12.76 -8.16 -12.19
C VAL A 199 13.00 -9.62 -11.80
N ALA A 200 12.79 -10.56 -12.71
CA ALA A 200 13.06 -11.98 -12.46
C ALA A 200 14.54 -12.26 -12.14
N ALA A 201 15.48 -11.46 -12.67
CA ALA A 201 16.91 -11.62 -12.45
C ALA A 201 17.42 -10.97 -11.14
N CYS A 202 16.74 -9.93 -10.64
CA CYS A 202 17.25 -9.09 -9.55
C CYS A 202 16.36 -9.05 -8.31
N ALA A 203 15.04 -9.08 -8.47
CA ALA A 203 14.10 -8.91 -7.36
C ALA A 203 13.92 -10.22 -6.59
N GLY A 204 13.94 -10.14 -5.25
CA GLY A 204 13.59 -11.27 -4.39
C GLY A 204 12.10 -11.36 -4.08
N LYS A 205 11.40 -10.23 -4.03
CA LYS A 205 9.94 -10.14 -3.84
C LYS A 205 9.43 -8.88 -4.55
N VAL A 206 8.24 -8.97 -5.16
CA VAL A 206 7.49 -7.84 -5.70
C VAL A 206 6.18 -7.72 -4.94
N VAL A 207 5.82 -6.51 -4.54
CA VAL A 207 4.60 -6.17 -3.81
C VAL A 207 3.78 -5.21 -4.67
N GLN A 208 2.49 -5.48 -4.80
CA GLN A 208 1.55 -4.58 -5.48
C GLN A 208 1.04 -3.51 -4.51
N HIS A 209 1.11 -2.25 -4.91
CA HIS A 209 0.81 -1.08 -4.07
C HIS A 209 0.14 0.02 -4.91
N GLU A 210 -1.16 0.29 -4.69
CA GLU A 210 -1.90 1.34 -5.41
C GLU A 210 -1.79 1.29 -6.95
N GLY A 211 -1.66 0.08 -7.52
CA GLY A 211 -1.46 -0.10 -8.96
C GLY A 211 0.00 0.01 -9.42
N GLN A 212 0.92 0.30 -8.50
CA GLN A 212 2.36 0.29 -8.71
C GLN A 212 2.99 -1.02 -8.22
N ARG A 213 4.13 -1.39 -8.81
CA ARG A 213 4.93 -2.55 -8.43
C ARG A 213 6.17 -2.13 -7.67
N VAL A 214 6.28 -2.55 -6.40
CA VAL A 214 7.46 -2.26 -5.58
C VAL A 214 8.29 -3.54 -5.41
N ALA A 215 9.53 -3.51 -5.90
CA ALA A 215 10.48 -4.61 -5.76
C ALA A 215 11.37 -4.46 -4.54
N PHE A 216 11.72 -5.60 -3.93
CA PHE A 216 12.66 -5.70 -2.82
C PHE A 216 13.76 -6.70 -3.18
N ALA A 217 15.02 -6.39 -2.81
CA ALA A 217 16.07 -7.40 -2.78
C ALA A 217 15.68 -8.53 -1.82
N GLY A 218 16.06 -9.77 -2.14
CA GLY A 218 15.71 -10.93 -1.29
C GLY A 218 16.19 -10.79 0.15
N ALA A 219 17.42 -10.31 0.35
CA ALA A 219 17.98 -10.05 1.67
C ALA A 219 17.19 -8.96 2.42
N ARG A 220 16.79 -7.88 1.73
CA ARG A 220 15.99 -6.78 2.32
C ARG A 220 14.59 -7.24 2.69
N TRP A 221 13.95 -8.06 1.85
CA TRP A 221 12.65 -8.65 2.15
C TRP A 221 12.69 -9.53 3.40
N LEU A 222 13.72 -10.36 3.54
CA LEU A 222 13.91 -11.19 4.73
C LEU A 222 14.17 -10.34 5.99
N GLN A 223 14.96 -9.27 5.89
CA GLN A 223 15.20 -8.33 6.98
C GLN A 223 13.88 -7.64 7.39
N LEU A 224 13.08 -7.20 6.43
CA LEU A 224 11.78 -6.59 6.66
C LEU A 224 10.85 -7.56 7.38
N ARG A 225 10.73 -8.80 6.86
CA ARG A 225 9.93 -9.87 7.47
C ARG A 225 10.33 -10.08 8.93
N LYS A 226 11.63 -10.15 9.22
CA LYS A 226 12.13 -10.30 10.58
C LYS A 226 11.75 -9.10 11.46
N ALA A 227 11.93 -7.88 10.96
CA ALA A 227 11.59 -6.66 11.69
C ALA A 227 10.09 -6.59 12.04
N VAL A 228 9.21 -6.94 11.10
CA VAL A 228 7.75 -6.99 11.32
C VAL A 228 7.38 -8.02 12.39
N VAL A 229 7.98 -9.21 12.33
CA VAL A 229 7.72 -10.27 13.31
C VAL A 229 8.17 -9.84 14.70
N GLU A 230 9.39 -9.31 14.86
CA GLU A 230 9.88 -8.83 16.15
C GLU A 230 9.01 -7.67 16.67
N ARG A 231 8.61 -6.75 15.79
CA ARG A 231 7.71 -5.65 16.16
C ARG A 231 6.38 -6.15 16.70
N LEU A 232 5.79 -7.15 16.06
CA LEU A 232 4.54 -7.76 16.53
C LEU A 232 4.74 -8.54 17.84
N LYS A 233 5.85 -9.25 18.02
CA LYS A 233 6.17 -9.91 19.30
C LYS A 233 6.21 -8.91 20.45
N GLU A 234 6.94 -7.80 20.27
CA GLU A 234 7.02 -6.73 21.26
C GLU A 234 5.65 -6.10 21.52
N TRP A 235 4.89 -5.83 20.45
CA TRP A 235 3.57 -5.22 20.57
C TRP A 235 2.57 -6.11 21.31
N HIS A 236 2.51 -7.41 21.00
CA HIS A 236 1.66 -8.37 21.70
C HIS A 236 2.07 -8.52 23.18
N LYS A 237 3.37 -8.52 23.48
CA LYS A 237 3.86 -8.57 24.87
C LYS A 237 3.41 -7.35 25.69
N SER A 238 3.38 -6.17 25.07
CA SER A 238 2.90 -4.95 25.73
C SER A 238 1.39 -4.76 25.70
N ASN A 239 0.66 -5.49 24.84
CA ASN A 239 -0.79 -5.35 24.64
C ASN A 239 -1.47 -6.73 24.49
N PRO A 240 -1.42 -7.61 25.51
CA PRO A 240 -1.88 -9.00 25.40
C PRO A 240 -3.39 -9.15 25.10
N ASP A 241 -4.20 -8.14 25.47
CA ASP A 241 -5.65 -8.08 25.28
C ASP A 241 -6.07 -7.63 23.87
N THR A 242 -5.11 -7.34 23.00
CA THR A 242 -5.37 -6.85 21.65
C THR A 242 -5.24 -7.98 20.62
N THR A 243 -6.14 -7.97 19.62
CA THR A 243 -6.22 -8.99 18.56
C THR A 243 -5.22 -8.79 17.43
N GLY A 244 -4.65 -7.59 17.27
CA GLY A 244 -3.69 -7.32 16.22
C GLY A 244 -3.37 -5.84 16.04
N LEU A 245 -2.22 -5.57 15.46
CA LEU A 245 -1.71 -4.24 15.13
C LEU A 245 -2.28 -3.80 13.78
N GLY A 246 -2.60 -2.51 13.61
CA GLY A 246 -2.99 -1.98 12.31
C GLY A 246 -1.92 -2.27 11.25
N ASP A 247 -2.32 -2.76 10.08
CA ASP A 247 -1.39 -3.17 9.02
C ASP A 247 -0.49 -2.03 8.53
N ASN A 248 -0.99 -0.80 8.50
CA ASN A 248 -0.21 0.40 8.20
C ASN A 248 0.84 0.80 9.26
N ARG A 249 0.91 0.09 10.39
CA ARG A 249 1.83 0.38 11.51
C ARG A 249 2.85 -0.73 11.76
N ILE A 250 2.88 -1.77 10.93
CA ILE A 250 3.80 -2.91 11.13
C ILE A 250 5.29 -2.51 11.06
N MET A 251 5.58 -1.37 10.43
CA MET A 251 6.94 -0.83 10.30
C MET A 251 7.27 0.25 11.34
N ASP A 252 6.33 0.65 12.21
CA ASP A 252 6.58 1.64 13.26
C ASP A 252 7.71 1.15 14.17
N GLY A 253 8.78 1.93 14.30
CA GLY A 253 9.93 1.59 15.14
C GLY A 253 10.96 0.65 14.51
N SER A 254 10.73 0.16 13.28
CA SER A 254 11.70 -0.69 12.54
C SER A 254 12.93 0.06 12.02
N GLY A 255 12.92 1.39 12.06
CA GLY A 255 13.91 2.26 11.41
C GLY A 255 13.74 2.39 9.89
N ILE A 256 12.92 1.54 9.26
CA ILE A 256 12.60 1.61 7.83
C ILE A 256 11.45 2.60 7.63
N ARG A 257 11.70 3.63 6.83
CA ARG A 257 10.68 4.63 6.47
C ARG A 257 10.00 4.23 5.17
N MET A 258 8.70 4.01 5.22
CA MET A 258 7.85 3.81 4.04
C MET A 258 6.47 4.45 4.24
N SER A 259 5.70 4.59 3.15
CA SER A 259 4.32 5.07 3.24
C SER A 259 3.45 4.08 4.02
N ARG A 260 2.37 4.58 4.62
CA ARG A 260 1.40 3.75 5.35
C ARG A 260 0.75 2.72 4.45
N ASP A 261 0.47 3.12 3.21
CA ASP A 261 -0.19 2.28 2.23
C ASP A 261 0.78 1.20 1.71
N LEU A 262 2.09 1.48 1.62
CA LEU A 262 3.09 0.45 1.30
C LEU A 262 3.26 -0.53 2.47
N ALA A 263 3.26 -0.03 3.71
CA ALA A 263 3.27 -0.90 4.89
C ALA A 263 2.05 -1.84 4.92
N ALA A 264 0.86 -1.35 4.58
CA ALA A 264 -0.34 -2.17 4.49
C ALA A 264 -0.25 -3.22 3.36
N ALA A 265 0.28 -2.85 2.19
CA ALA A 265 0.52 -3.78 1.08
C ALA A 265 1.51 -4.90 1.47
N VAL A 266 2.62 -4.52 2.12
CA VAL A 266 3.60 -5.46 2.67
C VAL A 266 2.98 -6.38 3.72
N ALA A 267 2.15 -5.86 4.61
CA ALA A 267 1.39 -6.68 5.57
C ALA A 267 0.49 -7.68 4.85
N GLY A 268 -0.19 -7.26 3.78
CA GLY A 268 -1.02 -8.11 2.93
C GLY A 268 -0.23 -9.26 2.32
N GLU A 269 0.96 -8.99 1.80
CA GLU A 269 1.85 -10.03 1.28
C GLU A 269 2.33 -11.00 2.37
N LEU A 270 2.68 -10.50 3.56
CA LEU A 270 3.07 -11.36 4.68
C LEU A 270 1.90 -12.21 5.22
N VAL A 271 0.66 -11.75 5.08
CA VAL A 271 -0.54 -12.55 5.37
C VAL A 271 -0.72 -13.66 4.32
N LYS A 272 -0.55 -13.35 3.02
CA LYS A 272 -0.59 -14.38 1.96
C LYS A 272 0.48 -15.45 2.16
N ASP A 273 1.67 -15.03 2.58
CA ASP A 273 2.80 -15.92 2.88
C ASP A 273 2.62 -16.70 4.21
N GLY A 274 1.51 -16.52 4.94
CA GLY A 274 1.20 -17.20 6.20
C GLY A 274 2.06 -16.76 7.39
N VAL A 275 2.89 -15.73 7.24
CA VAL A 275 3.73 -15.18 8.30
C VAL A 275 2.89 -14.45 9.33
N LEU A 276 1.84 -13.76 8.86
CA LEU A 276 0.88 -13.02 9.66
C LEU A 276 -0.51 -13.61 9.48
N ALA A 277 -1.35 -13.45 10.49
CA ALA A 277 -2.79 -13.71 10.40
C ALA A 277 -3.53 -12.36 10.42
N ARG A 278 -4.55 -12.22 9.56
CA ARG A 278 -5.41 -11.04 9.54
C ARG A 278 -6.61 -11.26 10.46
N GLU A 279 -6.85 -10.31 11.35
CA GLU A 279 -7.98 -10.35 12.28
C GLU A 279 -8.61 -8.97 12.39
N GLY A 280 -9.85 -8.85 11.90
CA GLY A 280 -10.52 -7.56 11.73
C GLY A 280 -9.71 -6.61 10.82
N PHE A 281 -9.42 -5.41 11.33
CA PHE A 281 -8.63 -4.38 10.63
C PHE A 281 -7.12 -4.44 10.96
N GLY A 282 -6.68 -5.46 11.69
CA GLY A 282 -5.28 -5.61 12.10
C GLY A 282 -4.66 -6.90 11.61
N VAL A 283 -3.36 -7.01 11.87
CA VAL A 283 -2.55 -8.20 11.67
C VAL A 283 -1.91 -8.61 13.00
N ARG A 284 -1.79 -9.92 13.19
CA ARG A 284 -1.12 -10.52 14.34
C ARG A 284 -0.22 -11.66 13.90
N LEU A 285 0.55 -12.18 14.84
CA LEU A 285 1.25 -13.44 14.65
C LEU A 285 0.22 -14.57 14.72
N PRO A 286 0.31 -15.60 13.86
CA PRO A 286 -0.58 -16.76 13.90
C PRO A 286 -0.62 -17.43 15.28
N THR A 287 0.52 -17.40 16.00
CA THR A 287 0.68 -17.97 17.35
C THR A 287 0.12 -17.09 18.47
N HIS A 288 -0.22 -15.83 18.21
CA HIS A 288 -0.79 -14.93 19.21
C HIS A 288 -2.30 -15.15 19.30
N THR A 289 -2.79 -15.44 20.50
CA THR A 289 -4.21 -15.40 20.84
C THR A 289 -4.39 -14.31 21.88
N ALA A 290 -5.28 -13.36 21.65
CA ALA A 290 -5.53 -12.29 22.62
C ALA A 290 -6.07 -12.89 23.92
N ARG A 291 -5.51 -12.49 25.06
CA ARG A 291 -5.87 -13.00 26.39
C ARG A 291 -5.92 -11.84 27.38
N LEU A 292 -6.82 -11.92 28.36
CA LEU A 292 -6.77 -11.03 29.51
C LEU A 292 -5.66 -11.48 30.46
N GLU A 293 -4.85 -10.54 30.95
CA GLU A 293 -3.78 -10.81 31.91
C GLU A 293 -3.91 -9.91 33.16
N GLY A 294 -3.20 -10.30 34.23
CA GLY A 294 -3.10 -9.52 35.47
C GLY A 294 -4.45 -9.19 36.11
N ALA A 295 -4.70 -7.92 36.40
CA ALA A 295 -5.92 -7.45 37.06
C ALA A 295 -7.20 -7.78 36.27
N ASP A 296 -7.13 -7.81 34.93
CA ASP A 296 -8.28 -8.14 34.08
C ASP A 296 -8.57 -9.66 34.11
N ALA A 297 -7.55 -10.52 34.23
CA ALA A 297 -7.76 -11.96 34.44
C ALA A 297 -8.42 -12.23 35.81
N GLY A 298 -7.98 -11.52 36.86
CA GLY A 298 -8.62 -11.58 38.17
C GLY A 298 -10.08 -11.11 38.15
N LEU A 299 -10.35 -10.01 37.44
CA LEU A 299 -11.71 -9.49 37.26
C LEU A 299 -12.59 -10.48 36.46
N TRP A 300 -12.03 -11.11 35.42
CA TRP A 300 -12.73 -12.12 34.65
C TRP A 300 -13.19 -13.30 35.51
N ASN A 301 -12.37 -13.79 36.45
CA ASN A 301 -12.78 -14.89 37.33
C ASN A 301 -14.02 -14.56 38.18
N SER A 302 -14.21 -13.30 38.56
CA SER A 302 -15.42 -12.85 39.26
C SER A 302 -16.61 -12.69 38.31
N VAL A 303 -16.38 -12.12 37.13
CA VAL A 303 -17.42 -11.92 36.10
C VAL A 303 -17.92 -13.25 35.53
N GLU A 304 -17.03 -14.23 35.34
CA GLU A 304 -17.38 -15.56 34.84
C GLU A 304 -18.36 -16.29 35.78
N LYS A 305 -18.22 -16.12 37.10
CA LYS A 305 -19.18 -16.64 38.07
C LYS A 305 -20.57 -16.05 37.86
N VAL A 306 -20.66 -14.73 37.62
CA VAL A 306 -21.94 -14.07 37.32
C VAL A 306 -22.58 -14.66 36.06
N PHE A 307 -21.80 -14.97 35.03
CA PHE A 307 -22.31 -15.65 33.84
C PHE A 307 -22.78 -17.08 34.13
N LYS A 308 -22.04 -17.84 34.93
CA LYS A 308 -22.44 -19.20 35.35
C LYS A 308 -23.76 -19.17 36.12
N ASP A 309 -23.92 -18.23 37.05
CA ASP A 309 -25.12 -18.08 37.88
C ASP A 309 -26.34 -17.60 37.07
N SER A 310 -26.11 -16.86 35.97
CA SER A 310 -27.19 -16.36 35.10
C SER A 310 -27.77 -17.37 34.11
N GLY A 311 -27.11 -18.52 33.94
CA GLY A 311 -27.45 -19.49 32.90
C GLY A 311 -27.44 -18.89 31.49
N LEU A 312 -28.45 -19.21 30.68
CA LEU A 312 -28.56 -18.73 29.29
C LEU A 312 -28.95 -17.25 29.15
N ARG A 313 -29.25 -16.56 30.27
CA ARG A 313 -29.75 -15.19 30.24
C ARG A 313 -28.64 -14.19 29.88
N PRO A 314 -28.78 -13.39 28.81
CA PRO A 314 -27.81 -12.34 28.51
C PRO A 314 -27.82 -11.23 29.59
N ILE A 315 -26.64 -10.92 30.11
CA ILE A 315 -26.45 -9.98 31.23
C ILE A 315 -25.90 -8.65 30.72
N THR A 316 -26.30 -7.55 31.36
CA THR A 316 -25.74 -6.21 31.09
C THR A 316 -24.49 -5.92 31.92
N ALA A 317 -23.63 -5.01 31.43
CA ALA A 317 -22.49 -4.54 32.20
C ALA A 317 -22.89 -3.91 33.55
N ARG A 318 -24.08 -3.31 33.65
CA ARG A 318 -24.63 -2.74 34.89
C ARG A 318 -24.98 -3.81 35.92
N GLU A 319 -25.61 -4.91 35.50
CA GLU A 319 -25.92 -6.03 36.40
C GLU A 319 -24.63 -6.70 36.90
N ILE A 320 -23.63 -6.87 36.03
CA ILE A 320 -22.32 -7.41 36.43
C ILE A 320 -21.64 -6.48 37.44
N GLU A 321 -21.69 -5.16 37.20
CA GLU A 321 -21.10 -4.17 38.10
C GLU A 321 -21.78 -4.11 39.47
N GLN A 322 -23.09 -4.32 39.55
CA GLN A 322 -23.80 -4.38 40.83
C GLN A 322 -23.36 -5.55 41.71
N ILE A 323 -22.88 -6.64 41.10
CA ILE A 323 -22.44 -7.85 41.80
C ILE A 323 -20.93 -7.80 42.10
N VAL A 324 -20.13 -7.42 41.10
CA VAL A 324 -18.66 -7.48 41.17
C VAL A 324 -18.06 -6.16 41.69
N GLY A 325 -18.78 -5.05 41.57
CA GLY A 325 -18.31 -3.70 41.90
C GLY A 325 -17.34 -3.13 40.88
N GLY A 326 -16.73 -2.00 41.23
CA GLY A 326 -15.65 -1.36 40.44
C GLY A 326 -16.07 -0.25 39.48
N GLY A 327 -17.36 0.11 39.45
CA GLY A 327 -17.89 1.25 38.71
C GLY A 327 -18.26 0.95 37.26
N LEU A 328 -19.43 1.42 36.83
CA LEU A 328 -20.03 1.08 35.53
C LEU A 328 -19.09 1.37 34.33
N LYS A 329 -18.43 2.53 34.31
CA LYS A 329 -17.52 2.91 33.22
C LYS A 329 -16.34 1.94 33.07
N ARG A 330 -15.82 1.43 34.20
CA ARG A 330 -14.73 0.44 34.20
C ARG A 330 -15.25 -0.91 33.70
N MET A 331 -16.44 -1.31 34.15
CA MET A 331 -17.06 -2.57 33.72
C MET A 331 -17.39 -2.57 32.22
N ASP A 332 -17.94 -1.48 31.67
CA ASP A 332 -18.18 -1.36 30.22
C ASP A 332 -16.88 -1.48 29.41
N ALA A 333 -15.81 -0.82 29.85
CA ALA A 333 -14.51 -0.92 29.22
C ALA A 333 -13.94 -2.35 29.29
N PHE A 334 -14.11 -3.03 30.44
CA PHE A 334 -13.71 -4.42 30.63
C PHE A 334 -14.51 -5.37 29.74
N MET A 335 -15.84 -5.28 29.71
CA MET A 335 -16.70 -6.12 28.86
C MET A 335 -16.41 -5.91 27.37
N THR A 336 -16.01 -4.70 26.97
CA THR A 336 -15.54 -4.43 25.61
C THR A 336 -14.24 -5.18 25.30
N ARG A 337 -13.29 -5.24 26.24
CA ARG A 337 -12.06 -6.04 26.10
C ARG A 337 -12.35 -7.55 26.13
N ALA A 338 -13.18 -8.02 27.06
CA ALA A 338 -13.61 -9.41 27.15
C ALA A 338 -14.31 -9.88 25.86
N ASN A 339 -15.12 -9.01 25.23
CA ASN A 339 -15.71 -9.29 23.93
C ASN A 339 -14.66 -9.35 22.82
N ARG A 340 -13.62 -8.51 22.87
CA ARG A 340 -12.54 -8.50 21.89
C ARG A 340 -11.68 -9.77 21.94
N VAL A 341 -11.45 -10.32 23.13
CA VAL A 341 -10.68 -11.57 23.31
C VAL A 341 -11.56 -12.84 23.18
N GLY A 342 -12.85 -12.71 22.86
CA GLY A 342 -13.75 -13.84 22.64
C GLY A 342 -14.30 -14.50 23.90
N LEU A 343 -14.08 -13.93 25.09
CA LEU A 343 -14.60 -14.48 26.36
C LEU A 343 -16.12 -14.29 26.50
N VAL A 344 -16.65 -13.24 25.87
CA VAL A 344 -18.08 -12.97 25.76
C VAL A 344 -18.43 -12.49 24.36
N GLN A 345 -19.70 -12.58 24.01
CA GLN A 345 -20.28 -12.05 22.80
C GLN A 345 -21.32 -10.99 23.16
N ARG A 346 -21.15 -9.78 22.62
CA ARG A 346 -22.12 -8.70 22.72
C ARG A 346 -23.24 -8.93 21.71
N ILE A 347 -24.44 -9.22 22.20
CA ILE A 347 -25.61 -9.49 21.36
C ILE A 347 -26.43 -8.24 21.06
N SER A 348 -26.38 -7.24 21.95
CA SER A 348 -27.10 -5.97 21.80
C SER A 348 -26.26 -4.78 22.27
N LYS A 349 -26.85 -3.57 22.32
CA LYS A 349 -26.13 -2.39 22.80
C LYS A 349 -25.64 -2.53 24.25
N THR A 350 -26.20 -3.40 25.07
CA THR A 350 -25.83 -3.47 26.50
C THR A 350 -25.62 -4.89 27.01
N ARG A 351 -26.07 -5.92 26.28
CA ARG A 351 -26.05 -7.31 26.76
C ARG A 351 -24.92 -8.13 26.17
N PHE A 352 -24.40 -9.00 27.02
CA PHE A 352 -23.33 -9.94 26.75
C PHE A 352 -23.78 -11.36 27.11
N VAL A 353 -23.22 -12.34 26.42
CA VAL A 353 -23.42 -13.77 26.68
C VAL A 353 -22.09 -14.50 26.50
N THR A 354 -21.85 -15.62 27.14
CA THR A 354 -20.64 -16.42 26.88
C THR A 354 -20.77 -17.17 25.55
N PRO A 355 -19.66 -17.50 24.86
CA PRO A 355 -19.71 -18.33 23.65
C PRO A 355 -20.43 -19.67 23.86
N ALA A 356 -20.20 -20.31 25.01
CA ALA A 356 -20.85 -21.56 25.38
C ALA A 356 -22.39 -21.40 25.47
N ASN A 357 -22.86 -20.35 26.14
CA ASN A 357 -24.30 -20.11 26.29
C ASN A 357 -24.92 -19.67 24.96
N LEU A 358 -24.20 -18.92 24.13
CA LEU A 358 -24.65 -18.54 22.78
C LEU A 358 -24.82 -19.76 21.88
N LYS A 359 -23.88 -20.69 21.93
CA LYS A 359 -23.96 -21.96 21.21
C LYS A 359 -25.16 -22.78 21.68
N GLU A 360 -25.40 -22.87 22.99
CA GLU A 360 -26.57 -23.58 23.51
C GLU A 360 -27.89 -22.93 23.10
N LEU A 361 -27.97 -21.59 23.09
CA LEU A 361 -29.12 -20.88 22.51
C LEU A 361 -29.30 -21.20 21.02
N GLY A 362 -28.21 -21.34 20.26
CA GLY A 362 -28.24 -21.81 18.88
C GLY A 362 -28.78 -23.23 18.76
N ASN A 363 -28.31 -24.17 19.58
CA ASN A 363 -28.77 -25.56 19.60
C ASN A 363 -30.27 -25.66 19.94
N ILE A 364 -30.74 -24.84 20.89
CA ILE A 364 -32.17 -24.74 21.22
C ILE A 364 -32.97 -24.26 20.00
N ALA A 365 -32.49 -23.23 19.30
CA ALA A 365 -33.14 -22.73 18.09
C ALA A 365 -33.22 -23.79 16.98
N GLU A 366 -32.15 -24.55 16.75
CA GLU A 366 -32.14 -25.63 15.76
C GLU A 366 -33.12 -26.75 16.11
N ARG A 367 -33.10 -27.20 17.37
CA ARG A 367 -33.98 -28.26 17.86
C ARG A 367 -35.45 -27.87 17.76
N LEU A 368 -35.79 -26.62 18.10
CA LEU A 368 -37.16 -26.12 17.98
C LEU A 368 -37.60 -25.97 16.52
N ALA A 369 -36.73 -25.50 15.64
CA ALA A 369 -37.03 -25.43 14.22
C ALA A 369 -37.26 -26.84 13.65
N ALA A 370 -36.38 -27.79 13.96
CA ALA A 370 -36.48 -29.17 13.48
C ALA A 370 -37.76 -29.90 13.96
N ASN A 371 -38.27 -29.54 15.13
CA ASN A 371 -39.49 -30.11 15.71
C ASN A 371 -40.78 -29.39 15.27
N SER A 372 -40.69 -28.38 14.40
CA SER A 372 -41.85 -27.68 13.84
C SER A 372 -42.17 -28.18 12.44
N ASP A 373 -43.46 -28.29 12.11
CA ASP A 373 -43.93 -28.85 10.82
C ASP A 373 -43.37 -28.08 9.60
N ASP A 374 -43.21 -26.76 9.73
CA ASP A 374 -42.71 -25.88 8.65
C ASP A 374 -41.19 -25.64 8.70
N GLN A 375 -40.48 -26.24 9.66
CA GLN A 375 -39.07 -25.95 9.96
C GLN A 375 -38.80 -24.47 10.29
N ILE A 376 -39.77 -23.83 10.95
CA ILE A 376 -39.75 -22.42 11.32
C ILE A 376 -39.63 -22.28 12.84
N LEU A 377 -38.58 -21.58 13.27
CA LEU A 377 -38.40 -21.14 14.65
C LEU A 377 -39.38 -20.02 14.98
N MET A 378 -40.34 -20.33 15.84
CA MET A 378 -41.27 -19.34 16.40
C MET A 378 -40.70 -18.70 17.68
N VAL A 379 -41.07 -17.44 17.92
CA VAL A 379 -40.56 -16.64 19.05
C VAL A 379 -41.01 -17.20 20.41
N ALA A 380 -42.27 -17.62 20.53
CA ALA A 380 -42.81 -18.10 21.81
C ALA A 380 -42.19 -19.44 22.27
N PRO A 381 -42.11 -20.49 21.42
CA PRO A 381 -41.39 -21.72 21.79
C PRO A 381 -39.93 -21.48 22.17
N PHE A 382 -39.24 -20.58 21.45
CA PHE A 382 -37.86 -20.25 21.78
C PHE A 382 -37.72 -19.56 23.14
N ARG A 383 -38.61 -18.61 23.45
CA ARG A 383 -38.64 -17.94 24.77
C ARG A 383 -38.85 -18.96 25.89
N ASP A 384 -39.80 -19.88 25.70
CA ASP A 384 -40.19 -20.84 26.73
C ASP A 384 -39.10 -21.88 26.98
N GLU A 385 -38.46 -22.40 25.93
CA GLU A 385 -37.38 -23.38 26.02
C GLU A 385 -36.05 -22.77 26.51
N SER A 386 -35.72 -21.55 26.07
CA SER A 386 -34.48 -20.87 26.49
C SER A 386 -34.55 -20.31 27.92
N GLY A 387 -35.76 -20.17 28.48
CA GLY A 387 -35.99 -19.54 29.79
C GLY A 387 -35.66 -18.05 29.82
N VAL A 388 -35.48 -17.42 28.65
CA VAL A 388 -35.07 -16.02 28.53
C VAL A 388 -36.31 -15.12 28.37
N GLY A 389 -36.34 -13.99 29.08
CA GLY A 389 -37.48 -13.05 29.03
C GLY A 389 -37.77 -12.51 27.62
N ARG A 390 -39.02 -12.09 27.38
CA ARG A 390 -39.52 -11.67 26.05
C ARG A 390 -38.66 -10.61 25.34
N ASN A 391 -38.23 -9.57 26.05
CA ASN A 391 -37.39 -8.51 25.46
C ASN A 391 -36.01 -9.05 25.04
N MET A 392 -35.41 -9.91 25.85
CA MET A 392 -34.10 -10.50 25.59
C MET A 392 -34.16 -11.54 24.45
N THR A 393 -35.27 -12.27 24.34
CA THR A 393 -35.52 -13.20 23.23
C THR A 393 -35.41 -12.49 21.89
N ILE A 394 -36.05 -11.33 21.73
CA ILE A 394 -36.02 -10.58 20.48
C ILE A 394 -34.59 -10.15 20.15
N GLU A 395 -33.84 -9.61 21.11
CA GLU A 395 -32.44 -9.21 20.92
C GLU A 395 -31.54 -10.39 20.48
N ILE A 396 -31.74 -11.58 21.04
CA ILE A 396 -31.00 -12.79 20.65
C ILE A 396 -31.34 -13.17 19.19
N LEU A 397 -32.62 -13.19 18.84
CA LEU A 397 -33.06 -13.57 17.51
C LEU A 397 -32.61 -12.55 16.44
N GLU A 398 -32.60 -11.25 16.75
CA GLU A 398 -32.02 -10.22 15.89
C GLU A 398 -30.51 -10.40 15.72
N TYR A 399 -29.81 -10.81 16.78
CA TYR A 399 -28.39 -11.12 16.71
C TYR A 399 -28.14 -12.35 15.82
N PHE A 400 -28.96 -13.39 15.92
CA PHE A 400 -28.91 -14.57 15.04
C PHE A 400 -29.11 -14.22 13.56
N ASP A 401 -30.07 -13.33 13.28
CA ASP A 401 -30.31 -12.82 11.93
C ASP A 401 -29.06 -12.08 11.42
N LYS A 402 -28.43 -11.25 12.25
CA LYS A 402 -27.20 -10.51 11.91
C LYS A 402 -26.01 -11.44 11.66
N GLN A 403 -25.88 -12.55 12.38
CA GLN A 403 -24.84 -13.54 12.17
C GLN A 403 -25.12 -14.49 10.99
N LYS A 404 -26.26 -14.31 10.29
CA LYS A 404 -26.72 -15.22 9.22
C LYS A 404 -26.89 -16.66 9.70
N PHE A 405 -27.17 -16.85 10.99
CA PHE A 405 -27.59 -18.13 11.54
C PHE A 405 -29.06 -18.38 11.20
N THR A 406 -29.91 -17.36 11.38
CA THR A 406 -31.33 -17.38 11.02
C THR A 406 -31.69 -16.35 9.97
N GLN A 407 -32.80 -16.56 9.26
CA GLN A 407 -33.45 -15.57 8.41
C GLN A 407 -34.90 -15.41 8.82
N ARG A 408 -35.38 -14.17 8.91
CA ARG A 408 -36.79 -13.89 9.17
C ARG A 408 -37.65 -14.30 7.98
N GLU A 409 -38.68 -15.11 8.24
CA GLU A 409 -39.63 -15.64 7.25
C GLU A 409 -41.03 -15.63 7.86
N GLY A 410 -41.90 -14.73 7.37
CA GLY A 410 -43.22 -14.48 7.95
C GLY A 410 -43.14 -14.10 9.44
N GLU A 411 -43.89 -14.83 10.27
CA GLU A 411 -43.97 -14.66 11.72
C GLU A 411 -42.83 -15.35 12.50
N GLY A 412 -41.96 -16.12 11.82
CA GLY A 412 -40.88 -16.87 12.43
C GLY A 412 -39.54 -16.70 11.74
N ARG A 413 -38.64 -17.66 11.95
CA ARG A 413 -37.28 -17.67 11.39
C ARG A 413 -36.88 -19.05 10.88
N ARG A 414 -36.25 -19.10 9.71
CA ARG A 414 -35.64 -20.33 9.19
C ARG A 414 -34.15 -20.38 9.58
N ILE A 415 -33.66 -21.57 9.92
CA ILE A 415 -32.23 -21.82 10.15
C ILE A 415 -31.52 -21.87 8.78
N ILE A 416 -30.49 -21.04 8.57
CA ILE A 416 -29.73 -20.98 7.31
C ILE A 416 -28.45 -21.80 7.40
N GLN A 417 -27.85 -21.87 8.60
CA GLN A 417 -26.56 -22.55 8.82
C GLN A 417 -26.55 -23.24 10.19
N PRO A 418 -25.77 -24.32 10.35
CA PRO A 418 -25.66 -24.99 11.63
C PRO A 418 -25.08 -24.10 12.74
N ALA A 419 -25.61 -24.17 13.95
CA ALA A 419 -25.14 -23.45 15.13
C ALA A 419 -23.67 -23.75 15.41
N ASP A 420 -23.25 -25.01 15.24
CA ASP A 420 -21.85 -25.44 15.34
C ASP A 420 -20.92 -24.71 14.39
N LYS A 421 -21.40 -24.30 13.21
CA LYS A 421 -20.59 -23.60 12.21
C LYS A 421 -20.54 -22.09 12.47
N VAL A 422 -21.64 -21.51 12.94
CA VAL A 422 -21.74 -20.06 13.16
C VAL A 422 -21.14 -19.66 14.51
N PHE A 423 -21.34 -20.47 15.55
CA PHE A 423 -20.92 -20.20 16.93
C PHE A 423 -19.79 -21.11 17.41
N ALA A 424 -18.99 -21.68 16.49
CA ALA A 424 -17.75 -22.37 16.84
C ALA A 424 -16.86 -21.43 17.67
N SER A 425 -16.44 -21.87 18.86
CA SER A 425 -15.44 -21.18 19.66
C SER A 425 -14.17 -21.01 18.82
N ARG A 426 -13.87 -19.77 18.40
CA ARG A 426 -12.62 -19.40 17.71
C ARG A 426 -11.51 -19.12 18.70
#